data_AF-A0A5B7BPP3-F1
#
_entry.id   AF-A0A5B7BPP3-F1
#
_cell.length_a   1.000
_cell.length_b   1.000
_cell.length_c   1.000
_cell.angle_alpha   90.00
_cell.angle_beta   90.00
_cell.angle_gamma   90.00
#
_symmetry.space_group_name_H-M   'P 1'
#
loop_
_entity.id
_entity.type
_entity.pdbx_description
1 polymer ?
#
loop_
_entity_poly.entity_id
_entity_poly.type
_entity_poly.pdbx_seq_one_letter_code
_entity_poly.pdbx_strand_id
1 'polypeptide(L)'
;MASRDDDYKFLQIVDAMASINQRVNLIGVVVETSIPKQSRGTDCFCKIRIVDESHSSPGISVNIFAETMEKLPHVESAGDIIQLSRVVMKTHGQEVYALFNKKFSSFALFEGKHGTNFVPYQVSPNFHPRDQDKKFIVGLRKWSADKELDADDNVGT
;
A
#
# COMPACT_ATOMS: atom_id res chain seq x y z
N MET A 1 -22.82 -21.77 10.87
CA MET A 1 -22.03 -21.26 9.73
C MET A 1 -20.97 -20.34 10.32
N ALA A 2 -19.69 -20.74 10.32
CA ALA A 2 -18.62 -19.88 10.83
C ALA A 2 -18.49 -18.66 9.90
N SER A 3 -18.55 -17.46 10.45
CA SER A 3 -18.31 -16.21 9.73
C SER A 3 -16.91 -16.24 9.13
N ARG A 4 -16.81 -16.10 7.80
CA ARG A 4 -15.54 -16.05 7.04
C ARG A 4 -14.70 -14.79 7.31
N ASP A 5 -14.97 -14.08 8.40
CA ASP A 5 -14.38 -12.77 8.71
C ASP A 5 -13.13 -12.82 9.63
N ASP A 6 -12.78 -13.99 10.18
CA ASP A 6 -11.65 -14.13 11.12
C ASP A 6 -10.25 -14.18 10.46
N ASP A 7 -10.16 -14.30 9.14
CA ASP A 7 -8.85 -14.36 8.44
C ASP A 7 -8.35 -12.99 7.96
N TYR A 8 -9.08 -11.91 8.22
CA TYR A 8 -8.62 -10.59 7.81
C TYR A 8 -7.50 -10.10 8.73
N LYS A 9 -6.26 -10.17 8.22
CA LYS A 9 -5.10 -9.49 8.77
C LYS A 9 -4.32 -8.76 7.68
N PHE A 10 -3.66 -7.66 8.06
CA PHE A 10 -2.56 -7.12 7.28
C PHE A 10 -1.32 -7.98 7.54
N LEU A 11 -0.62 -8.34 6.48
CA LEU A 11 0.71 -8.94 6.60
C LEU A 11 1.76 -7.83 6.56
N GLN A 12 2.83 -8.03 7.33
CA GLN A 12 4.07 -7.30 7.10
C GLN A 12 4.58 -7.60 5.69
N ILE A 13 5.26 -6.65 5.07
CA ILE A 13 5.73 -6.79 3.68
C ILE A 13 6.64 -8.02 3.53
N VAL A 14 7.53 -8.29 4.50
CA VAL A 14 8.41 -9.47 4.45
C VAL A 14 7.62 -10.79 4.40
N ASP A 15 6.55 -10.91 5.20
CA ASP A 15 5.69 -12.10 5.24
C ASP A 15 4.83 -12.22 3.97
N ALA A 16 4.36 -11.08 3.45
CA ALA A 16 3.64 -11.03 2.20
C ALA A 16 4.52 -11.49 1.02
N MET A 17 5.80 -11.09 1.00
CA MET A 17 6.75 -11.52 -0.02
C MET A 17 6.97 -13.04 -0.04
N ALA A 18 6.82 -13.71 1.11
CA ALA A 18 6.84 -15.18 1.20
C ALA A 18 5.52 -15.84 0.72
N SER A 19 4.43 -15.08 0.59
CA SER A 19 3.08 -15.58 0.30
C SER A 19 2.74 -15.60 -1.20
N ILE A 20 3.67 -16.05 -2.04
CA ILE A 20 3.53 -16.02 -3.51
C ILE A 20 2.25 -16.74 -3.98
N ASN A 21 1.56 -16.13 -4.95
CA ASN A 21 0.26 -16.54 -5.50
C ASN A 21 -0.92 -16.50 -4.53
N GLN A 22 -0.73 -16.05 -3.30
CA GLN A 22 -1.82 -15.85 -2.34
C GLN A 22 -2.39 -14.43 -2.43
N ARG A 23 -3.64 -14.29 -1.97
CA ARG A 23 -4.28 -12.99 -1.73
C ARG A 23 -3.96 -12.54 -0.32
N VAL A 24 -3.43 -11.34 -0.19
CA VAL A 24 -3.04 -10.77 1.10
C VAL A 24 -3.58 -9.35 1.22
N ASN A 25 -3.67 -8.84 2.44
CA ASN A 25 -3.88 -7.41 2.67
C ASN A 25 -2.54 -6.79 3.08
N LEU A 26 -2.23 -5.63 2.51
CA LEU A 26 -1.03 -4.85 2.81
C LEU A 26 -1.43 -3.46 3.30
N ILE A 27 -0.60 -2.89 4.16
CA ILE A 27 -0.63 -1.48 4.50
C ILE A 27 0.81 -1.00 4.54
N GLY A 28 1.10 0.17 3.99
CA GLY A 28 2.45 0.69 3.96
C GLY A 28 2.50 2.16 3.58
N VAL A 29 3.67 2.74 3.77
CA VAL A 29 3.99 4.12 3.44
C VAL A 29 4.46 4.17 1.99
N VAL A 30 3.88 5.06 1.20
CA VAL A 30 4.23 5.27 -0.20
C VAL A 30 5.53 6.05 -0.30
N VAL A 31 6.53 5.48 -0.97
CA VAL A 31 7.83 6.13 -1.20
C VAL A 31 8.05 6.53 -2.66
N GLU A 32 7.34 5.91 -3.60
CA GLU A 32 7.46 6.23 -5.03
C GLU A 32 6.15 5.94 -5.75
N THR A 33 5.80 6.78 -6.72
CA THR A 33 4.72 6.53 -7.67
C THR A 33 5.20 6.75 -9.10
N SER A 34 4.82 5.87 -10.01
CA SER A 34 5.01 6.10 -11.44
C SER A 34 3.90 7.00 -11.98
N ILE A 35 4.22 7.81 -13.00
CA ILE A 35 3.21 8.55 -13.76
C ILE A 35 2.15 7.57 -14.33
N PRO A 36 0.86 7.76 -14.01
CA PRO A 36 -0.23 6.98 -14.60
C PRO A 36 -0.17 6.97 -16.12
N LYS A 37 -0.35 5.80 -16.73
CA LYS A 37 -0.30 5.65 -18.19
C LYS A 37 -1.32 4.64 -18.69
N GLN A 38 -1.68 4.75 -19.96
CA GLN A 38 -2.45 3.70 -20.62
C GLN A 38 -1.58 2.44 -20.74
N SER A 39 -2.15 1.29 -20.37
CA SER A 39 -1.48 0.00 -20.58
C SER A 39 -1.54 -0.39 -22.07
N ARG A 40 -0.90 -1.50 -22.44
CA ARG A 40 -1.04 -2.06 -23.80
C ARG A 40 -2.44 -2.61 -24.08
N GLY A 41 -3.22 -2.88 -23.03
CA GLY A 41 -4.60 -3.32 -23.14
C GLY A 41 -5.59 -2.15 -23.08
N THR A 42 -6.78 -2.42 -22.55
CA THR A 42 -7.83 -1.41 -22.37
C THR A 42 -7.70 -0.61 -21.09
N ASP A 43 -6.87 -1.07 -20.15
CA ASP A 43 -6.80 -0.53 -18.79
C ASP A 43 -5.73 0.56 -18.67
N CYS A 44 -5.91 1.46 -17.70
CA CYS A 44 -4.88 2.37 -17.20
C CYS A 44 -4.04 1.65 -16.13
N PHE A 45 -2.80 2.10 -15.95
CA PHE A 45 -1.83 1.49 -15.05
C PHE A 45 -1.01 2.53 -14.30
N CYS A 46 -0.75 2.27 -13.01
CA CYS A 46 0.34 2.87 -12.27
C CYS A 46 1.05 1.81 -11.39
N LYS A 47 2.30 2.10 -11.06
CA LYS A 47 3.10 1.38 -10.08
C LYS A 47 3.27 2.29 -8.86
N ILE A 48 3.09 1.73 -7.67
CA ILE A 48 3.38 2.38 -6.40
C ILE A 48 4.42 1.54 -5.68
N ARG A 49 5.40 2.16 -5.02
CA ARG A 49 6.31 1.46 -4.11
C ARG A 49 5.97 1.82 -2.68
N ILE A 50 5.84 0.79 -1.85
CA ILE A 50 5.50 0.94 -0.44
C ILE A 50 6.54 0.27 0.46
N VAL A 51 6.64 0.79 1.67
CA VAL A 51 7.52 0.30 2.74
C VAL A 51 6.75 0.17 4.04
N ASP A 52 7.25 -0.67 4.93
CA ASP A 52 6.83 -0.79 6.33
C ASP A 52 8.06 -1.07 7.21
N GLU A 53 7.83 -1.25 8.50
CA GLU A 53 8.86 -1.57 9.50
C GLU A 53 9.69 -2.80 9.14
N SER A 54 9.08 -3.78 8.47
CA SER A 54 9.70 -5.07 8.14
C SER A 54 10.57 -5.04 6.88
N HIS A 55 10.27 -4.13 5.94
CA HIS A 55 10.92 -4.04 4.64
C HIS A 55 11.05 -2.59 4.19
N SER A 56 11.93 -1.85 4.89
CA SER A 56 12.06 -0.41 4.72
C SER A 56 12.88 0.04 3.50
N SER A 57 13.67 -0.85 2.91
CA SER A 57 14.41 -0.61 1.67
C SER A 57 14.71 -1.96 0.98
N PRO A 58 14.49 -2.08 -0.36
CA PRO A 58 14.02 -1.04 -1.28
C PRO A 58 12.50 -0.79 -1.22
N GLY A 59 11.74 -1.53 -0.41
CA GLY A 59 10.28 -1.57 -0.46
C GLY A 59 9.74 -2.58 -1.48
N ILE A 60 8.43 -2.69 -1.58
CA ILE A 60 7.74 -3.59 -2.51
C ILE A 60 6.95 -2.82 -3.57
N SER A 61 7.07 -3.25 -4.83
CA SER A 61 6.25 -2.72 -5.93
C SER A 61 4.81 -3.25 -5.84
N VAL A 62 3.85 -2.35 -6.04
CA VAL A 62 2.43 -2.65 -6.21
C VAL A 62 2.00 -2.19 -7.59
N ASN A 63 1.54 -3.13 -8.42
CA ASN A 63 1.09 -2.89 -9.79
C ASN A 63 -0.44 -2.76 -9.81
N ILE A 64 -0.95 -1.62 -10.25
CA ILE A 64 -2.37 -1.27 -10.15
C ILE A 64 -2.95 -0.96 -11.52
N PHE A 65 -4.04 -1.66 -11.85
CA PHE A 65 -4.78 -1.53 -13.10
C PHE A 65 -6.22 -1.11 -12.83
N ALA A 66 -6.73 -0.15 -13.59
CA ALA A 66 -8.10 0.34 -13.50
C ALA A 66 -8.66 0.66 -14.90
N GLU A 67 -9.99 0.77 -15.04
CA GLU A 67 -10.60 1.08 -16.35
C GLU A 67 -10.26 2.49 -16.85
N THR A 68 -10.02 3.43 -15.93
CA THR A 68 -9.77 4.84 -16.25
C THR A 68 -8.69 5.41 -15.32
N MET A 69 -8.10 6.56 -15.68
CA MET A 69 -7.04 7.19 -14.89
C MET A 69 -7.55 7.64 -13.52
N GLU A 70 -8.79 8.12 -13.44
CA GLU A 70 -9.42 8.64 -12.22
C GLU A 70 -9.62 7.56 -11.16
N LYS A 71 -9.62 6.29 -11.57
CA LYS A 71 -9.75 5.12 -10.71
C LYS A 71 -8.42 4.58 -10.21
N LEU A 72 -7.29 5.06 -10.74
CA LEU A 72 -5.98 4.75 -10.19
C LEU A 72 -5.79 5.52 -8.86
N PRO A 73 -4.88 5.07 -7.98
CA PRO A 73 -4.55 5.83 -6.79
C PRO A 73 -3.84 7.14 -7.16
N HIS A 74 -4.30 8.25 -6.59
CA HIS A 74 -3.72 9.58 -6.69
C HIS A 74 -3.05 9.89 -5.37
N VAL A 75 -1.77 9.54 -5.26
CA VAL A 75 -0.98 9.84 -4.06
C VAL A 75 -0.65 11.33 -4.06
N GLU A 76 -1.01 12.05 -3.00
CA GLU A 76 -0.83 13.50 -2.92
C GLU A 76 0.60 13.85 -2.54
N SER A 77 1.24 13.03 -1.71
CA SER A 77 2.61 13.22 -1.25
C SER A 77 3.34 11.90 -0.97
N ALA A 78 4.65 11.89 -1.24
CA ALA A 78 5.50 10.82 -0.70
C ALA A 78 5.41 10.84 0.84
N GLY A 79 5.28 9.67 1.45
CA GLY A 79 5.00 9.52 2.88
C GLY A 79 3.53 9.26 3.21
N ASP A 80 2.61 9.40 2.25
CA ASP A 80 1.21 8.98 2.43
C ASP A 80 1.08 7.48 2.68
N ILE A 81 0.01 7.07 3.35
CA ILE A 81 -0.23 5.67 3.69
C ILE A 81 -1.27 5.10 2.73
N ILE A 82 -0.97 3.94 2.15
CA ILE A 82 -1.93 3.17 1.35
C ILE A 82 -2.29 1.86 2.05
N GLN A 83 -3.60 1.61 2.16
CA GLN A 83 -4.16 0.31 2.49
C GLN A 83 -4.56 -0.41 1.22
N LEU A 84 -4.23 -1.69 1.13
CA LEU A 84 -4.49 -2.55 -0.01
C LEU A 84 -5.15 -3.84 0.49
N SER A 85 -6.38 -4.09 0.07
CA SER A 85 -7.09 -5.32 0.37
C SER A 85 -6.99 -6.30 -0.79
N ARG A 86 -6.72 -7.58 -0.46
CA ARG A 86 -6.75 -8.72 -1.39
C ARG A 86 -5.92 -8.50 -2.65
N VAL A 87 -4.71 -7.96 -2.52
CA VAL A 87 -3.73 -7.96 -3.62
C VAL A 87 -3.14 -9.34 -3.77
N VAL A 88 -2.72 -9.71 -4.98
CA VAL A 88 -2.12 -11.02 -5.25
C VAL A 88 -0.60 -10.88 -5.29
N MET A 89 0.11 -11.61 -4.44
CA MET A 89 1.56 -11.63 -4.48
C MET A 89 2.05 -12.41 -5.69
N LYS A 90 2.96 -11.82 -6.46
CA LYS A 90 3.46 -12.35 -7.72
C LYS A 90 4.98 -12.22 -7.78
N THR A 91 5.58 -13.00 -8.65
CA THR A 91 7.00 -12.92 -8.96
C THR A 91 7.20 -12.77 -10.47
N HIS A 92 8.18 -11.97 -10.85
CA HIS A 92 8.68 -11.88 -12.22
C HIS A 92 10.21 -11.92 -12.18
N GLY A 93 10.79 -13.04 -12.63
CA GLY A 93 12.19 -13.33 -12.39
C GLY A 93 12.47 -13.49 -10.90
N GLN A 94 13.34 -12.64 -10.35
CA GLN A 94 13.66 -12.61 -8.91
C GLN A 94 12.89 -11.52 -8.14
N GLU A 95 12.14 -10.65 -8.82
CA GLU A 95 11.41 -9.55 -8.18
C GLU A 95 10.02 -10.00 -7.73
N VAL A 96 9.72 -9.82 -6.44
CA VAL A 96 8.40 -10.02 -5.86
C VAL A 96 7.63 -8.71 -5.87
N TYR A 97 6.35 -8.76 -6.28
CA TYR A 97 5.47 -7.60 -6.33
C TYR A 97 4.04 -7.97 -5.96
N ALA A 98 3.26 -6.98 -5.52
CA ALA A 98 1.83 -7.13 -5.32
C ALA A 98 1.08 -6.71 -6.59
N LEU A 99 0.09 -7.50 -7.01
CA LEU A 99 -0.79 -7.20 -8.13
C LEU A 99 -2.19 -6.86 -7.62
N PHE A 100 -2.64 -5.64 -7.89
CA PHE A 100 -4.00 -5.20 -7.62
C PHE A 100 -4.93 -5.65 -8.75
N ASN A 101 -6.05 -6.26 -8.39
CA ASN A 101 -7.06 -6.71 -9.34
C ASN A 101 -8.39 -6.00 -9.08
N LYS A 102 -8.80 -5.12 -10.00
CA LYS A 102 -10.03 -4.32 -9.91
C LYS A 102 -11.32 -5.11 -9.64
N LYS A 103 -11.36 -6.42 -9.93
CA LYS A 103 -12.52 -7.28 -9.66
C LYS A 103 -12.74 -7.58 -8.18
N PHE A 104 -11.69 -7.53 -7.34
CA PHE A 104 -11.80 -7.95 -5.93
C PHE A 104 -10.84 -7.24 -4.96
N SER A 105 -9.81 -6.56 -5.46
CA SER A 105 -8.92 -5.73 -4.65
C SER A 105 -9.55 -4.36 -4.44
N SER A 106 -9.20 -3.74 -3.31
CA SER A 106 -9.59 -2.37 -3.00
C SER A 106 -8.46 -1.65 -2.29
N PHE A 107 -8.44 -0.32 -2.38
CA PHE A 107 -7.47 0.53 -1.70
C PHE A 107 -8.13 1.71 -1.01
N ALA A 108 -7.40 2.27 -0.05
CA ALA A 108 -7.66 3.57 0.55
C ALA A 108 -6.33 4.30 0.78
N LEU A 109 -6.32 5.60 0.54
CA LEU A 109 -5.18 6.48 0.75
C LEU A 109 -5.45 7.43 1.91
N PHE A 110 -4.45 7.60 2.77
CA PHE A 110 -4.51 8.44 3.96
C PHE A 110 -3.29 9.35 3.99
N GLU A 111 -3.47 10.54 4.56
CA GLU A 111 -2.35 11.42 4.89
C GLU A 111 -1.33 10.67 5.76
N GLY A 112 -0.06 10.87 5.42
CA GLY A 112 1.10 10.28 6.10
C GLY A 112 1.34 10.78 7.52
N LYS A 113 2.61 10.97 7.87
CA LYS A 113 3.09 11.36 9.22
C LYS A 113 2.35 12.56 9.84
N HIS A 114 1.98 13.55 9.02
CA HIS A 114 1.32 14.79 9.45
C HIS A 114 -0.21 14.68 9.51
N GLY A 115 -0.76 13.53 9.16
CA GLY A 115 -2.20 13.32 9.12
C GLY A 115 -2.82 13.31 10.51
N THR A 116 -3.89 14.09 10.69
CA THR A 116 -4.54 14.31 12.00
C THR A 116 -5.76 13.41 12.26
N ASN A 117 -6.31 12.83 11.19
CA ASN A 117 -7.50 11.98 11.26
C ASN A 117 -7.28 10.64 10.53
N PHE A 118 -8.31 9.79 10.52
CA PHE A 118 -8.31 8.47 9.89
C PHE A 118 -9.29 8.41 8.70
N VAL A 119 -9.57 9.55 8.08
CA VAL A 119 -10.43 9.62 6.91
C VAL A 119 -9.55 9.49 5.68
N PRO A 120 -9.78 8.48 4.82
CA PRO A 120 -9.03 8.39 3.58
C PRO A 120 -9.45 9.50 2.63
N TYR A 121 -8.50 10.19 2.01
CA TYR A 121 -8.79 11.22 1.02
C TYR A 121 -9.16 10.62 -0.34
N GLN A 122 -8.79 9.36 -0.58
CA GLN A 122 -9.24 8.59 -1.75
C GLN A 122 -9.53 7.14 -1.37
N VAL A 123 -10.61 6.57 -1.90
CA VAL A 123 -10.94 5.16 -1.79
C VAL A 123 -11.34 4.57 -3.14
N SER A 124 -11.01 3.30 -3.35
CA SER A 124 -11.55 2.54 -4.49
C SER A 124 -12.99 2.07 -4.19
N PRO A 125 -13.81 1.77 -5.22
CA PRO A 125 -15.23 1.43 -5.05
C PRO A 125 -15.55 0.27 -4.07
N ASN A 126 -14.65 -0.70 -3.90
CA ASN A 126 -14.88 -1.89 -3.05
C ASN A 126 -14.20 -1.80 -1.68
N PHE A 127 -13.74 -0.61 -1.28
CA PHE A 127 -13.10 -0.42 0.01
C PHE A 127 -14.12 -0.34 1.14
N HIS A 128 -13.83 -1.06 2.23
CA HIS A 128 -14.68 -1.09 3.42
C HIS A 128 -13.81 -0.71 4.63
N PRO A 129 -13.99 0.51 5.20
CA PRO A 129 -13.22 0.95 6.35
C PRO A 129 -13.53 0.11 7.58
N ARG A 130 -12.52 -0.19 8.40
CA ARG A 130 -12.70 -0.93 9.65
C ARG A 130 -11.91 -0.25 10.77
N ASP A 131 -12.55 -0.08 11.92
CA ASP A 131 -11.97 0.66 13.05
C ASP A 131 -10.66 0.04 13.55
N GLN A 132 -10.55 -1.29 13.49
CA GLN A 132 -9.33 -2.00 13.88
C GLN A 132 -8.12 -1.65 13.02
N ASP A 133 -8.32 -1.07 11.83
CA ASP A 133 -7.23 -0.71 10.93
C ASP A 133 -6.50 0.56 11.36
N LYS A 134 -7.16 1.40 12.18
CA LYS A 134 -6.61 2.68 12.66
C LYS A 134 -5.28 2.49 13.40
N LYS A 135 -5.12 1.39 14.13
CA LYS A 135 -3.88 1.08 14.87
C LYS A 135 -2.68 0.91 13.94
N PHE A 136 -2.86 0.38 12.73
CA PHE A 136 -1.78 0.21 11.76
C PHE A 136 -1.40 1.56 11.13
N ILE A 137 -2.38 2.45 10.89
CA ILE A 137 -2.12 3.82 10.44
C ILE A 137 -1.31 4.58 11.50
N VAL A 138 -1.70 4.49 12.77
CA VAL A 138 -0.93 5.11 13.88
C VAL A 138 0.49 4.56 13.94
N GLY A 139 0.67 3.24 13.84
CA GLY A 139 1.98 2.59 13.84
C GLY A 139 2.89 3.13 12.74
N LEU A 140 2.40 3.13 11.49
CA LEU A 140 3.16 3.61 10.34
C LEU A 140 3.47 5.12 10.41
N ARG A 141 2.54 5.96 10.90
CA ARG A 141 2.81 7.39 11.11
C ARG A 141 3.95 7.61 12.10
N LYS A 142 3.92 6.90 13.23
CA LYS A 142 4.98 6.97 14.24
C LYS A 142 6.31 6.49 13.66
N TRP A 143 6.33 5.30 13.08
CA TRP A 143 7.55 4.73 12.50
C TRP A 143 8.17 5.62 11.41
N SER A 144 7.34 6.22 10.55
CA SER A 144 7.82 7.13 9.50
C SER A 144 8.45 8.39 10.07
N ALA A 145 7.87 8.94 11.14
CA ALA A 145 8.42 10.11 11.82
C ALA A 145 9.76 9.78 12.50
N ASP A 146 9.86 8.63 13.17
CA ASP A 146 11.10 8.18 13.83
C ASP A 146 12.24 8.01 12.80
N LYS A 147 11.95 7.50 11.60
CA LYS A 147 12.95 7.33 10.52
C LYS A 147 13.52 8.62 9.96
N GLU A 148 12.77 9.72 9.98
CA GLU A 148 13.26 11.01 9.51
C GLU A 148 14.18 11.67 10.54
N LEU A 149 13.89 11.49 11.83
CA LEU A 149 14.77 11.94 12.91
C LEU A 149 16.17 11.31 12.78
N ASP A 150 16.25 10.02 12.44
CA ASP A 150 17.52 9.32 12.22
C ASP A 150 18.28 9.82 10.97
N ALA A 151 17.59 10.41 9.99
CA ALA A 151 18.20 10.93 8.77
C ALA A 151 18.79 12.33 8.97
N ASP A 152 18.15 13.16 9.81
CA ASP A 152 18.58 14.53 10.09
C ASP A 152 19.79 14.59 11.05
N ASP A 153 20.00 13.55 11.89
CA ASP A 153 21.17 13.45 12.77
C ASP A 153 22.47 13.04 12.07
N ASN A 154 22.42 12.70 10.76
CA ASN A 154 23.58 12.27 9.99
C ASN A 154 24.19 13.37 9.10
N VAL A 155 23.75 14.63 9.25
CA VAL A 155 24.37 15.81 8.60
C VAL A 155 25.33 16.50 9.58
N GLY A 156 26.40 15.81 9.95
CA GLY A 156 27.31 16.30 10.97
C GLY A 156 28.66 15.60 11.00
N THR A 157 29.41 15.63 9.91
CA THR A 157 30.89 15.58 9.96
C THR A 157 31.48 16.29 8.74
#